data_AF-A0A4S4KFW3-F1
#
_entry.id   AF-A0A4S4KFW3-F1
#
_cell.length_a   1.000
_cell.length_b   1.000
_cell.length_c   1.000
_cell.angle_alpha   90.00
_cell.angle_beta   90.00
_cell.angle_gamma   90.00
#
_symmetry.space_group_name_H-M   'P 1'
#
loop_
_entity.id
_entity.type
_entity.pdbx_description
1 polymer ?
#
loop_
_entity_poly.entity_id
_entity_poly.type
_entity_poly.pdbx_seq_one_letter_code
_entity_poly.pdbx_strand_id
1 'polypeptide(L)'
;MPVPTYTLTISVNPDDISNLQNAGYRLCIAKRVNNKYTVVWWSGGVSTARNTFAWDAEFQVFGALRFQQGLRVRPDTNAQEIKFGQTVVLDVHGDMQPATGPSDKSGVFQVQNDHDRICIGVNAKLGEAWSPIYLSQEPFAIGVVSLTPVEKVLVWFDTSSSTGIMFESDDIINSVELDFTSKTSQSVTYVSDPHRPGNGSSGSWIVGGSAILSSTYNVETDTFSLETPSALLLGKLSATINSQNSVPLTVTASVLFSKPAIAQDFVRYALARRPDGVRTWAFGLSGLAGPAVVDSRLQAQDDMEDEAAIQFLQDAFLAVLSPFRVNSNVTGFSFKVLDRNS
;
A
#
# COMPACT_ATOMS: atom_id res chain seq x y z
N MET A 1 -21.16 18.78 3.84
CA MET A 1 -20.95 17.32 3.78
C MET A 1 -19.52 17.03 4.21
N PRO A 2 -19.23 15.89 4.84
CA PRO A 2 -17.85 15.52 5.19
C PRO A 2 -17.01 15.45 3.91
N VAL A 3 -15.80 15.99 3.96
CA VAL A 3 -14.82 15.78 2.88
C VAL A 3 -14.44 14.29 2.91
N PRO A 4 -14.40 13.59 1.76
CA PRO A 4 -13.97 12.20 1.75
C PRO A 4 -12.51 12.09 2.20
N THR A 5 -12.27 11.18 3.13
CA THR A 5 -10.92 10.80 3.55
C THR A 5 -10.42 9.67 2.66
N TYR A 6 -9.25 9.89 2.05
CA TYR A 6 -8.55 8.93 1.22
C TYR A 6 -7.49 8.19 2.02
N THR A 7 -7.20 6.95 1.65
CA THR A 7 -6.17 6.12 2.30
C THR A 7 -5.37 5.35 1.26
N LEU A 8 -4.05 5.55 1.28
CA LEU A 8 -3.09 4.81 0.46
C LEU A 8 -2.20 3.98 1.38
N THR A 9 -2.17 2.66 1.16
CA THR A 9 -1.19 1.78 1.79
C THR A 9 -0.19 1.34 0.74
N ILE A 10 1.09 1.66 0.95
CA ILE A 10 2.20 1.21 0.13
C ILE A 10 3.01 0.21 0.93
N SER A 11 3.00 -1.04 0.47
CA SER A 11 3.81 -2.11 1.00
C SER A 11 5.05 -2.32 0.14
N VAL A 12 6.11 -2.81 0.74
CA VAL A 12 7.34 -3.21 0.05
C VAL A 12 7.58 -4.67 0.38
N ASN A 13 7.89 -5.50 -0.61
CA ASN A 13 8.28 -6.88 -0.37
C ASN A 13 9.44 -6.89 0.65
N PRO A 14 9.34 -7.67 1.76
CA PRO A 14 10.34 -7.66 2.83
C PRO A 14 11.78 -7.87 2.35
N ASP A 15 11.99 -8.70 1.32
CA ASP A 15 13.30 -9.02 0.77
C ASP A 15 13.97 -7.82 0.07
N ASP A 16 13.18 -6.79 -0.28
CA ASP A 16 13.64 -5.62 -1.02
C ASP A 16 13.98 -4.44 -0.09
N ILE A 17 13.49 -4.44 1.15
CA ILE A 17 13.57 -3.27 2.07
C ILE A 17 15.02 -2.87 2.35
N SER A 18 15.84 -3.81 2.85
CA SER A 18 17.23 -3.53 3.22
C SER A 18 18.05 -3.05 2.03
N ASN A 19 17.79 -3.59 0.85
CA ASN A 19 18.51 -3.22 -0.36
C ASN A 19 18.12 -1.81 -0.84
N LEU A 20 16.82 -1.47 -0.83
CA LEU A 20 16.34 -0.11 -1.13
C LEU A 20 16.93 0.92 -0.17
N GLN A 21 16.97 0.60 1.13
CA GLN A 21 17.56 1.46 2.16
C GLN A 21 19.07 1.68 1.93
N ASN A 22 19.82 0.60 1.73
CA ASN A 22 21.27 0.66 1.50
C ASN A 22 21.63 1.42 0.22
N ALA A 23 20.77 1.34 -0.81
CA ALA A 23 20.91 2.09 -2.05
C ALA A 23 20.41 3.55 -1.94
N GLY A 24 19.87 3.97 -0.79
CA GLY A 24 19.42 5.34 -0.56
C GLY A 24 18.08 5.69 -1.23
N TYR A 25 17.31 4.71 -1.68
CA TYR A 25 16.00 4.95 -2.28
C TYR A 25 15.00 5.45 -1.22
N ARG A 26 14.19 6.40 -1.65
CA ARG A 26 13.11 7.02 -0.90
C ARG A 26 11.80 6.77 -1.64
N LEU A 27 10.76 6.46 -0.89
CA LEU A 27 9.41 6.36 -1.43
C LEU A 27 8.92 7.77 -1.73
N CYS A 28 8.45 8.00 -2.96
CA CYS A 28 7.96 9.28 -3.43
C CYS A 28 6.48 9.19 -3.86
N ILE A 29 5.74 10.26 -3.59
CA ILE A 29 4.32 10.40 -3.89
C ILE A 29 4.10 11.77 -4.54
N ALA A 30 3.31 11.83 -5.61
CA ALA A 30 2.83 13.09 -6.20
C ALA A 30 1.32 13.05 -6.45
N LYS A 31 0.66 14.21 -6.41
CA LYS A 31 -0.76 14.39 -6.74
C LYS A 31 -0.90 15.12 -8.07
N ARG A 32 -2.00 14.83 -8.78
CA ARG A 32 -2.27 15.39 -10.09
C ARG A 32 -3.09 16.68 -10.00
N VAL A 33 -2.67 17.72 -10.70
CA VAL A 33 -3.43 18.98 -10.87
C VAL A 33 -3.34 19.42 -12.32
N ASN A 34 -4.46 19.82 -12.92
CA ASN A 34 -4.53 20.19 -14.35
C ASN A 34 -3.94 19.11 -15.26
N ASN A 35 -4.27 17.85 -14.95
CA ASN A 35 -3.76 16.66 -15.60
C ASN A 35 -2.24 16.46 -15.54
N LYS A 36 -1.46 17.20 -14.74
CA LYS A 36 0.00 16.97 -14.62
C LYS A 36 0.42 16.63 -13.20
N TYR A 37 1.53 15.89 -13.09
CA TYR A 37 2.32 15.79 -11.87
C TYR A 37 3.55 16.67 -12.03
N THR A 38 3.76 17.64 -11.14
CA THR A 38 4.89 18.58 -11.26
C THR A 38 5.72 18.72 -10.00
N VAL A 39 5.22 18.26 -8.84
CA VAL A 39 5.88 18.41 -7.54
C VAL A 39 5.77 17.10 -6.74
N VAL A 40 6.86 16.73 -6.08
CA VAL A 40 6.89 15.63 -5.10
C VAL A 40 6.10 16.06 -3.87
N TRP A 41 4.90 15.51 -3.70
CA TRP A 41 4.03 15.82 -2.57
C TRP A 41 4.59 15.28 -1.25
N TRP A 42 5.19 14.09 -1.27
CA TRP A 42 5.82 13.48 -0.11
C TRP A 42 7.00 12.60 -0.53
N SER A 43 8.09 12.66 0.23
CA SER A 43 9.22 11.73 0.10
C SER A 43 9.79 11.35 1.46
N GLY A 44 9.94 10.05 1.70
CA GLY A 44 10.45 9.49 2.95
C GLY A 44 11.21 8.19 2.76
N GLY A 45 12.04 7.85 3.75
CA GLY A 45 12.80 6.60 3.73
C GLY A 45 11.87 5.37 3.83
N VAL A 46 12.31 4.26 3.25
CA VAL A 46 11.59 2.97 3.27
C VAL A 46 11.87 2.25 4.58
N SER A 47 11.49 2.81 5.73
CA SER A 47 11.84 2.24 7.04
C SER A 47 10.99 1.01 7.42
N THR A 48 9.83 0.84 6.81
CA THR A 48 8.86 -0.19 7.16
C THR A 48 8.32 -0.90 5.92
N ALA A 49 7.95 -2.19 6.10
CA ALA A 49 7.32 -3.00 5.06
C ALA A 49 5.95 -2.47 4.63
N ARG A 50 5.34 -1.59 5.43
CA ARG A 50 4.03 -1.01 5.21
C ARG A 50 4.05 0.47 5.59
N ASN A 51 3.63 1.32 4.66
CA ASN A 51 3.55 2.77 4.78
C ASN A 51 2.11 3.18 4.49
N THR A 52 1.45 3.87 5.43
CA THR A 52 0.06 4.27 5.27
C THR A 52 -0.06 5.78 5.30
N PHE A 53 -0.77 6.30 4.32
CA PHE A 53 -0.99 7.71 4.06
C PHE A 53 -2.49 7.98 4.05
N ALA A 54 -2.91 9.05 4.70
CA ALA A 54 -4.29 9.49 4.69
C ALA A 54 -4.36 11.00 4.43
N TRP A 55 -5.34 11.40 3.64
CA TRP A 55 -5.59 12.81 3.34
C TRP A 55 -7.06 13.05 3.11
N ASP A 56 -7.50 14.26 3.44
CA ASP A 56 -8.76 14.81 2.98
C ASP A 56 -8.50 15.68 1.74
N ALA A 57 -9.50 15.85 0.88
CA ALA A 57 -9.43 16.75 -0.28
C ALA A 57 -9.49 18.23 0.15
N GLU A 58 -8.47 18.65 0.89
CA GLU A 58 -8.26 20.02 1.37
C GLU A 58 -7.08 20.65 0.63
N PHE A 59 -7.27 21.90 0.19
CA PHE A 59 -6.34 22.59 -0.70
C PHE A 59 -6.05 24.01 -0.23
N GLN A 60 -4.83 24.47 -0.50
CA GLN A 60 -4.48 25.89 -0.47
C GLN A 60 -3.89 26.31 -1.81
N VAL A 61 -4.05 27.57 -2.16
CA VAL A 61 -3.38 28.21 -3.31
C VAL A 61 -2.33 29.20 -2.82
N PHE A 62 -1.27 29.35 -3.60
CA PHE A 62 -0.18 30.30 -3.36
C PHE A 62 0.45 30.73 -4.69
N GLY A 63 1.19 31.84 -4.68
CA GLY A 63 2.02 32.30 -5.79
C GLY A 63 3.49 32.00 -5.54
N ALA A 64 4.24 31.74 -6.61
CA ALA A 64 5.70 31.65 -6.60
C ALA A 64 6.28 32.25 -7.90
N LEU A 65 7.50 32.77 -7.83
CA LEU A 65 8.13 33.50 -8.94
C LEU A 65 8.37 32.63 -10.18
N ARG A 66 8.80 31.37 -9.98
CA ARG A 66 9.13 30.48 -11.10
C ARG A 66 9.04 29.01 -10.75
N PHE A 67 8.74 28.22 -11.76
CA PHE A 67 9.05 26.81 -11.78
C PHE A 67 10.52 26.59 -12.13
N GLN A 68 11.20 25.70 -11.40
CA GLN A 68 12.57 25.31 -11.71
C GLN A 68 12.79 23.85 -11.33
N GLN A 69 13.02 23.00 -12.34
CA GLN A 69 13.27 21.57 -12.17
C GLN A 69 14.37 21.32 -11.12
N GLY A 70 14.15 20.32 -10.27
CA GLY A 70 15.07 19.88 -9.22
C GLY A 70 15.12 20.79 -7.99
N LEU A 71 14.52 21.99 -8.04
CA LEU A 71 14.46 22.87 -6.88
C LEU A 71 13.19 22.66 -6.06
N ARG A 72 13.29 22.96 -4.76
CA ARG A 72 12.12 23.01 -3.88
C ARG A 72 11.26 24.22 -4.20
N VAL A 73 9.94 24.03 -4.26
CA VAL A 73 8.97 25.12 -4.36
C VAL A 73 9.16 26.07 -3.18
N ARG A 74 9.24 27.36 -3.49
CA ARG A 74 9.30 28.45 -2.51
C ARG A 74 8.15 29.39 -2.81
N PRO A 75 7.09 29.41 -1.98
CA PRO A 75 6.04 30.41 -2.11
C PRO A 75 6.60 31.81 -1.90
N ASP A 76 6.18 32.75 -2.74
CA ASP A 76 6.50 34.17 -2.64
C ASP A 76 5.32 34.97 -2.07
N THR A 77 4.14 34.35 -1.99
CA THR A 77 2.93 34.91 -1.37
C THR A 77 2.56 34.11 -0.11
N ASN A 78 1.62 34.63 0.67
CA ASN A 78 0.89 33.80 1.63
C ASN A 78 0.07 32.72 0.90
N ALA A 79 -0.23 31.63 1.61
CA ALA A 79 -1.15 30.60 1.13
C ALA A 79 -2.57 30.87 1.65
N GLN A 80 -3.58 30.53 0.86
CA GLN A 80 -4.99 30.62 1.26
C GLN A 80 -5.73 29.32 1.01
N GLU A 81 -6.51 28.89 2.00
CA GLU A 81 -7.40 27.74 1.85
C GLU A 81 -8.50 28.02 0.83
N ILE A 82 -8.84 27.00 0.04
CA ILE A 82 -9.82 27.11 -1.02
C ILE A 82 -10.60 25.80 -1.16
N LYS A 83 -11.89 25.91 -1.45
CA LYS A 83 -12.77 24.78 -1.79
C LYS A 83 -13.17 24.84 -3.26
N PHE A 84 -13.58 23.71 -3.83
CA PHE A 84 -14.14 23.68 -5.18
C PHE A 84 -15.31 24.66 -5.32
N GLY A 85 -15.41 25.32 -6.47
CA GLY A 85 -16.39 26.37 -6.77
C GLY A 85 -15.98 27.77 -6.31
N GLN A 86 -14.97 27.89 -5.44
CA GLN A 86 -14.54 29.18 -4.91
C GLN A 86 -13.44 29.84 -5.73
N THR A 87 -13.29 31.15 -5.51
CA THR A 87 -12.26 32.00 -6.11
C THR A 87 -11.44 32.69 -5.03
N VAL A 88 -10.12 32.62 -5.14
CA VAL A 88 -9.17 33.46 -4.38
C VAL A 88 -8.65 34.56 -5.29
N VAL A 89 -8.51 35.78 -4.79
CA VAL A 89 -7.88 36.89 -5.50
C VAL A 89 -6.44 37.02 -5.01
N LEU A 90 -5.48 36.96 -5.91
CA LEU A 90 -4.12 37.43 -5.69
C LEU A 90 -4.08 38.91 -6.06
N ASP A 91 -4.01 39.78 -5.06
CA ASP A 91 -4.14 41.22 -5.30
C ASP A 91 -2.88 41.87 -5.89
N VAL A 92 -2.99 43.15 -6.22
CA VAL A 92 -1.89 43.94 -6.79
C VAL A 92 -0.62 43.98 -5.94
N HIS A 93 -0.69 43.66 -4.64
CA HIS A 93 0.45 43.65 -3.72
C HIS A 93 1.09 42.27 -3.56
N GLY A 94 0.52 41.24 -4.18
CA GLY A 94 1.02 39.86 -4.08
C GLY A 94 0.44 39.11 -2.88
N ASP A 95 -0.65 39.62 -2.27
CA ASP A 95 -1.32 38.95 -1.17
C ASP A 95 -2.51 38.11 -1.69
N MET A 96 -2.51 36.83 -1.34
CA MET A 96 -3.65 35.94 -1.56
C MET A 96 -4.76 36.29 -0.55
N GLN A 97 -5.90 36.74 -1.06
CA GLN A 97 -7.06 37.12 -0.27
C GLN A 97 -7.92 35.90 0.11
N PRO A 98 -8.76 36.00 1.17
CA PRO A 98 -9.64 34.90 1.55
C PRO A 98 -10.57 34.46 0.41
N ALA A 99 -10.82 33.15 0.31
CA ALA A 99 -11.67 32.59 -0.72
C ALA A 99 -13.11 33.15 -0.67
N THR A 100 -13.67 33.46 -1.84
CA THR A 100 -15.02 33.99 -2.04
C THR A 100 -15.85 33.07 -2.92
N GLY A 101 -17.17 33.27 -2.91
CA GLY A 101 -18.12 32.45 -3.67
C GLY A 101 -18.55 31.16 -2.95
N PRO A 102 -19.62 30.51 -3.46
CA PRO A 102 -20.13 29.28 -2.89
C PRO A 102 -19.19 28.10 -3.20
N SER A 103 -19.06 27.17 -2.25
CA SER A 103 -18.41 25.89 -2.55
C SER A 103 -19.34 24.97 -3.34
N ASP A 104 -18.79 24.19 -4.27
CA ASP A 104 -19.54 23.24 -5.10
C ASP A 104 -18.85 21.87 -5.23
N LYS A 105 -19.26 21.08 -6.23
CA LYS A 105 -18.70 19.75 -6.57
C LYS A 105 -18.06 19.72 -7.96
N SER A 106 -17.67 20.86 -8.51
CA SER A 106 -17.08 20.96 -9.85
C SER A 106 -15.71 20.29 -9.96
N GLY A 107 -15.00 20.15 -8.83
CA GLY A 107 -13.60 19.73 -8.81
C GLY A 107 -12.62 20.83 -9.24
N VAL A 108 -13.13 22.06 -9.43
CA VAL A 108 -12.36 23.21 -9.92
C VAL A 108 -12.40 24.30 -8.88
N PHE A 109 -11.29 25.01 -8.68
CA PHE A 109 -11.27 26.30 -8.01
C PHE A 109 -10.47 27.31 -8.84
N GLN A 110 -10.68 28.59 -8.55
CA GLN A 110 -10.12 29.67 -9.35
C GLN A 110 -9.19 30.57 -8.55
N VAL A 111 -8.17 31.08 -9.23
CA VAL A 111 -7.33 32.18 -8.74
C VAL A 111 -7.45 33.33 -9.73
N GLN A 112 -7.98 34.46 -9.28
CA GLN A 112 -7.92 35.73 -10.01
C GLN A 112 -6.58 36.37 -9.70
N ASN A 113 -5.68 36.42 -10.69
CA ASN A 113 -4.41 37.10 -10.58
C ASN A 113 -4.57 38.57 -10.99
N ASP A 114 -4.50 39.49 -10.04
CA ASP A 114 -4.46 40.95 -10.25
C ASP A 114 -3.07 41.55 -9.99
N HIS A 115 -2.06 40.71 -9.74
CA HIS A 115 -0.69 41.13 -9.43
C HIS A 115 0.13 41.44 -10.71
N ASP A 116 1.09 40.58 -11.01
CA ASP A 116 1.90 40.55 -12.22
C ASP A 116 2.07 39.08 -12.62
N ARG A 117 2.91 38.80 -13.62
CA ARG A 117 3.22 37.44 -14.06
C ARG A 117 3.81 36.62 -12.90
N ILE A 118 3.10 35.57 -12.52
CA ILE A 118 3.49 34.69 -11.41
C ILE A 118 3.03 33.25 -11.65
N CYS A 119 3.79 32.27 -11.17
CA CYS A 119 3.35 30.88 -11.16
C CYS A 119 2.35 30.67 -10.02
N ILE A 120 1.27 29.96 -10.29
CA ILE A 120 0.26 29.62 -9.28
C ILE A 120 0.44 28.16 -8.88
N GLY A 121 0.52 27.93 -7.57
CA GLY A 121 0.71 26.62 -6.98
C GLY A 121 -0.47 26.17 -6.13
N VAL A 122 -0.49 24.87 -5.85
CA VAL A 122 -1.48 24.23 -4.98
C VAL A 122 -0.75 23.44 -3.91
N ASN A 123 -1.10 23.67 -2.64
CA ASN A 123 -0.79 22.75 -1.56
C ASN A 123 -1.96 21.80 -1.34
N ALA A 124 -1.65 20.58 -0.90
CA ALA A 124 -2.62 19.67 -0.32
C ALA A 124 -2.11 19.14 1.02
N LYS A 125 -3.06 18.78 1.87
CA LYS A 125 -2.80 18.28 3.21
C LYS A 125 -2.54 16.77 3.19
N LEU A 126 -1.44 16.32 3.77
CA LEU A 126 -1.15 14.90 4.01
C LEU A 126 -1.07 14.68 5.52
N GLY A 127 -2.05 13.99 6.10
CA GLY A 127 -2.30 14.05 7.54
C GLY A 127 -2.57 15.50 7.97
N GLU A 128 -1.74 16.03 8.86
CA GLU A 128 -1.86 17.41 9.35
C GLU A 128 -0.94 18.42 8.61
N ALA A 129 -0.08 17.95 7.71
CA ALA A 129 0.95 18.78 7.08
C ALA A 129 0.54 19.27 5.69
N TRP A 130 0.64 20.58 5.45
CA TRP A 130 0.51 21.16 4.12
C TRP A 130 1.81 21.00 3.33
N SER A 131 1.70 20.58 2.07
CA SER A 131 2.85 20.51 1.15
C SER A 131 2.41 20.78 -0.28
N PRO A 132 3.29 21.37 -1.10
CA PRO A 132 2.98 21.66 -2.50
C PRO A 132 2.81 20.36 -3.28
N ILE A 133 1.74 20.30 -4.07
CA ILE A 133 1.44 19.21 -5.01
C ILE A 133 1.56 19.65 -6.46
N TYR A 134 1.57 20.96 -6.69
CA TYR A 134 1.59 21.54 -8.01
C TYR A 134 2.19 22.94 -7.96
N LEU A 135 2.93 23.28 -9.00
CA LEU A 135 3.25 24.63 -9.40
C LEU A 135 3.12 24.70 -10.93
N SER A 136 2.53 25.78 -11.45
CA SER A 136 2.46 25.99 -12.89
C SER A 136 3.85 26.16 -13.48
N GLN A 137 4.14 25.46 -14.57
CA GLN A 137 5.45 25.51 -15.23
C GLN A 137 5.73 26.90 -15.82
N GLU A 138 4.68 27.54 -16.34
CA GLU A 138 4.72 28.91 -16.84
C GLU A 138 3.98 29.86 -15.90
N PRO A 139 4.43 31.12 -15.76
CA PRO A 139 3.73 32.13 -15.00
C PRO A 139 2.50 32.63 -15.76
N PHE A 140 1.39 32.82 -15.05
CA PHE A 140 0.17 33.39 -15.59
C PHE A 140 0.23 34.92 -15.55
N ALA A 141 -0.23 35.57 -16.62
CA ALA A 141 -0.49 37.01 -16.61
C ALA A 141 -1.72 37.34 -15.73
N ILE A 142 -2.09 38.62 -15.69
CA ILE A 142 -3.32 39.08 -15.03
C ILE A 142 -4.54 38.37 -15.64
N GLY A 143 -5.43 37.85 -14.79
CA GLY A 143 -6.65 37.17 -15.20
C GLY A 143 -7.03 35.98 -14.31
N VAL A 144 -8.11 35.28 -14.70
CA VAL A 144 -8.61 34.10 -13.99
C VAL A 144 -7.84 32.85 -14.44
N VAL A 145 -7.35 32.10 -13.46
CA VAL A 145 -6.72 30.78 -13.64
C VAL A 145 -7.60 29.73 -12.99
N SER A 146 -7.92 28.66 -13.72
CA SER A 146 -8.62 27.50 -13.19
C SER A 146 -7.64 26.39 -12.82
N LEU A 147 -7.84 25.80 -11.65
CA LEU A 147 -7.04 24.70 -11.12
C LEU A 147 -7.97 23.53 -10.79
N THR A 148 -7.62 22.36 -11.32
CA THR A 148 -8.40 21.13 -11.23
C THR A 148 -7.54 20.04 -10.62
N PRO A 149 -7.47 19.93 -9.29
CA PRO A 149 -6.92 18.75 -8.63
C PRO A 149 -7.70 17.50 -9.01
N VAL A 150 -6.97 16.42 -9.27
CA VAL A 150 -7.55 15.10 -9.55
C VAL A 150 -7.06 14.15 -8.48
N GLU A 151 -7.96 13.34 -7.93
CA GLU A 151 -7.64 12.31 -6.94
C GLU A 151 -6.95 11.11 -7.62
N LYS A 152 -5.79 11.38 -8.18
CA LYS A 152 -4.84 10.43 -8.75
C LYS A 152 -3.47 10.68 -8.13
N VAL A 153 -2.78 9.59 -7.83
CA VAL A 153 -1.50 9.61 -7.13
C VAL A 153 -0.48 8.84 -7.94
N LEU A 154 0.68 9.45 -8.18
CA LEU A 154 1.84 8.77 -8.74
C LEU A 154 2.75 8.31 -7.59
N VAL A 155 3.18 7.05 -7.63
CA VAL A 155 4.05 6.45 -6.61
C VAL A 155 5.28 5.86 -7.29
N TRP A 156 6.48 6.13 -6.77
CA TRP A 156 7.75 5.60 -7.27
C TRP A 156 8.84 5.62 -6.18
N PHE A 157 10.03 5.10 -6.50
CA PHE A 157 11.22 5.21 -5.68
C PHE A 157 12.28 6.07 -6.36
N ASP A 158 12.91 6.96 -5.61
CA ASP A 158 13.98 7.81 -6.12
C ASP A 158 15.04 8.12 -5.03
N THR A 159 16.25 8.47 -5.44
CA THR A 159 17.39 8.71 -4.55
C THR A 159 17.65 10.19 -4.27
N SER A 160 17.26 11.10 -5.17
CA SER A 160 17.51 12.55 -5.03
C SER A 160 16.28 13.34 -4.56
N SER A 161 15.07 12.82 -4.77
CA SER A 161 13.82 13.53 -4.48
C SER A 161 13.54 13.73 -2.99
N SER A 162 13.05 14.92 -2.65
CA SER A 162 12.54 15.28 -1.33
C SER A 162 11.20 16.04 -1.44
N THR A 163 10.44 16.11 -0.35
CA THR A 163 9.12 16.76 -0.33
C THR A 163 9.19 18.21 -0.81
N GLY A 164 8.36 18.52 -1.80
CA GLY A 164 8.22 19.83 -2.43
C GLY A 164 9.22 20.13 -3.53
N ILE A 165 10.06 19.17 -3.93
CA ILE A 165 10.89 19.31 -5.13
C ILE A 165 10.00 19.29 -6.37
N MET A 166 10.21 20.28 -7.24
CA MET A 166 9.71 20.29 -8.61
C MET A 166 10.46 19.25 -9.41
N PHE A 167 9.76 18.42 -10.18
CA PHE A 167 10.36 17.28 -10.86
C PHE A 167 11.65 17.65 -11.60
N GLU A 168 12.73 16.92 -11.29
CA GLU A 168 14.09 17.18 -11.79
C GLU A 168 14.31 16.66 -13.21
N SER A 169 13.59 15.60 -13.56
CA SER A 169 13.62 14.90 -14.84
C SER A 169 12.24 14.95 -15.47
N ASP A 170 12.22 14.97 -16.80
CA ASP A 170 10.99 14.84 -17.56
C ASP A 170 10.43 13.40 -17.52
N ASP A 171 11.25 12.42 -17.11
CA ASP A 171 10.82 11.03 -16.96
C ASP A 171 10.90 10.59 -15.49
N ILE A 172 9.78 10.09 -14.98
CA ILE A 172 9.67 9.38 -13.69
C ILE A 172 9.52 7.90 -13.99
N ILE A 173 10.62 7.17 -13.83
CA ILE A 173 10.70 5.74 -14.14
C ILE A 173 10.14 4.88 -13.02
N ASN A 174 9.80 3.65 -13.37
CA ASN A 174 9.32 2.58 -12.49
C ASN A 174 8.16 3.01 -11.56
N SER A 175 7.26 3.82 -12.09
CA SER A 175 6.15 4.41 -11.35
C SER A 175 4.86 3.61 -11.49
N VAL A 176 3.90 3.90 -10.63
CA VAL A 176 2.51 3.43 -10.73
C VAL A 176 1.56 4.59 -10.46
N GLU A 177 0.58 4.78 -11.34
CA GLU A 177 -0.54 5.69 -11.11
C GLU A 177 -1.70 4.95 -10.43
N LEU A 178 -2.19 5.50 -9.32
CA LEU A 178 -3.34 4.99 -8.57
C LEU A 178 -4.49 5.99 -8.66
N ASP A 179 -5.64 5.52 -9.16
CA ASP A 179 -6.82 6.36 -9.40
C ASP A 179 -7.88 6.22 -8.30
N PHE A 180 -8.04 7.27 -7.48
CA PHE A 180 -8.97 7.36 -6.36
C PHE A 180 -10.28 8.08 -6.72
N THR A 181 -10.53 8.40 -7.99
CA THR A 181 -11.76 9.11 -8.41
C THR A 181 -13.04 8.33 -8.11
N SER A 182 -12.96 6.99 -8.07
CA SER A 182 -14.10 6.09 -7.80
C SER A 182 -13.99 5.33 -6.48
N LYS A 183 -12.90 5.50 -5.72
CA LYS A 183 -12.62 4.75 -4.49
C LYS A 183 -11.75 5.55 -3.53
N THR A 184 -12.02 5.45 -2.24
CA THR A 184 -11.29 6.21 -1.20
C THR A 184 -10.14 5.44 -0.58
N SER A 185 -9.98 4.14 -0.87
CA SER A 185 -8.89 3.34 -0.29
C SER A 185 -8.24 2.44 -1.33
N GLN A 186 -6.90 2.41 -1.33
CA GLN A 186 -6.10 1.52 -2.18
C GLN A 186 -4.87 1.02 -1.44
N SER A 187 -4.45 -0.19 -1.83
CA SER A 187 -3.20 -0.79 -1.40
C SER A 187 -2.39 -1.22 -2.61
N VAL A 188 -1.09 -0.96 -2.55
CA VAL A 188 -0.13 -1.37 -3.57
C VAL A 188 1.08 -2.02 -2.89
N THR A 189 1.66 -3.04 -3.51
CA THR A 189 2.91 -3.66 -3.06
C THR A 189 3.99 -3.50 -4.12
N TYR A 190 5.16 -3.01 -3.75
CA TYR A 190 6.34 -2.98 -4.60
C TYR A 190 7.12 -4.30 -4.54
N VAL A 191 7.60 -4.74 -5.70
CA VAL A 191 8.47 -5.91 -5.86
C VAL A 191 9.63 -5.54 -6.79
N SER A 192 10.88 -5.64 -6.32
CA SER A 192 12.06 -5.38 -7.15
C SER A 192 12.41 -6.56 -8.06
N ASP A 193 13.02 -6.28 -9.21
CA ASP A 193 13.53 -7.29 -10.14
C ASP A 193 14.64 -8.13 -9.47
N PRO A 194 14.53 -9.47 -9.46
CA PRO A 194 15.56 -10.35 -8.92
C PRO A 194 16.96 -10.18 -9.51
N HIS A 195 17.11 -9.70 -10.75
CA HIS A 195 18.43 -9.41 -11.34
C HIS A 195 19.07 -8.14 -10.77
N ARG A 196 18.26 -7.25 -10.21
CA ARG A 196 18.69 -5.97 -9.65
C ARG A 196 17.95 -5.76 -8.32
N PRO A 197 18.20 -6.63 -7.32
CA PRO A 197 17.45 -6.62 -6.09
C PRO A 197 17.61 -5.28 -5.38
N GLY A 198 16.48 -4.70 -4.94
CA GLY A 198 16.43 -3.38 -4.30
C GLY A 198 16.78 -2.20 -5.19
N ASN A 199 16.75 -2.37 -6.51
CA ASN A 199 16.79 -1.25 -7.43
C ASN A 199 15.36 -0.69 -7.59
N GLY A 200 15.10 0.44 -6.92
CA GLY A 200 13.84 1.18 -6.97
C GLY A 200 13.43 1.65 -8.38
N SER A 201 14.32 1.50 -9.37
CA SER A 201 14.14 1.83 -10.78
C SER A 201 13.94 0.61 -11.69
N SER A 202 13.92 -0.61 -11.14
CA SER A 202 13.62 -1.82 -11.91
C SER A 202 12.82 -2.81 -11.05
N GLY A 203 11.51 -2.61 -11.02
CA GLY A 203 10.58 -3.47 -10.29
C GLY A 203 9.19 -3.43 -10.91
N SER A 204 8.20 -3.85 -10.16
CA SER A 204 6.79 -3.77 -10.56
C SER A 204 5.91 -3.74 -9.33
N TRP A 205 4.62 -3.49 -9.58
CA TRP A 205 3.66 -3.21 -8.54
C TRP A 205 2.54 -4.25 -8.53
N ILE A 206 2.00 -4.55 -7.36
CA ILE A 206 0.80 -5.38 -7.20
C ILE A 206 -0.29 -4.47 -6.64
N VAL A 207 -1.38 -4.29 -7.37
CA VAL A 207 -2.51 -3.45 -6.96
C VAL A 207 -3.76 -4.32 -6.91
N GLY A 208 -4.41 -4.37 -5.74
CA GLY A 208 -5.63 -5.16 -5.56
C GLY A 208 -5.47 -6.66 -5.88
N GLY A 209 -4.28 -7.22 -5.63
CA GLY A 209 -3.98 -8.63 -5.92
C GLY A 209 -3.58 -8.94 -7.36
N SER A 210 -3.52 -7.93 -8.23
CA SER A 210 -3.11 -8.07 -9.64
C SER A 210 -1.76 -7.43 -9.89
N ALA A 211 -0.91 -8.08 -10.69
CA ALA A 211 0.32 -7.47 -11.17
C ALA A 211 0.00 -6.31 -12.10
N ILE A 212 0.62 -5.16 -11.83
CA ILE A 212 0.65 -3.99 -12.70
C ILE A 212 2.11 -3.75 -13.07
N LEU A 213 2.37 -3.77 -14.37
CA LEU A 213 3.68 -3.42 -14.89
C LEU A 213 3.97 -1.96 -14.58
N SER A 214 5.19 -1.70 -14.17
CA SER A 214 5.66 -0.34 -13.97
C SER A 214 5.61 0.46 -15.28
N SER A 215 5.49 1.77 -15.14
CA SER A 215 5.51 2.69 -16.25
C SER A 215 6.47 3.84 -16.00
N THR A 216 7.07 4.32 -17.08
CA THR A 216 7.74 5.61 -17.11
C THR A 216 6.69 6.69 -17.40
N TYR A 217 6.53 7.64 -16.48
CA TYR A 217 5.70 8.82 -16.68
C TYR A 217 6.54 9.95 -17.28
N ASN A 218 6.12 10.49 -18.43
CA ASN A 218 6.72 11.68 -19.02
C ASN A 218 5.92 12.94 -18.62
N VAL A 219 6.60 13.89 -18.00
CA VAL A 219 6.05 15.12 -17.39
C VAL A 219 5.66 16.16 -18.44
N GLU A 220 6.43 16.24 -19.53
CA GLU A 220 6.19 17.20 -20.59
C GLU A 220 4.94 16.83 -21.38
N THR A 221 4.88 15.58 -21.85
CA THR A 221 3.82 15.05 -22.71
C THR A 221 2.62 14.51 -21.94
N ASP A 222 2.74 14.33 -20.62
CA ASP A 222 1.73 13.72 -19.76
C ASP A 222 1.33 12.29 -20.21
N THR A 223 2.31 11.50 -20.64
CA THR A 223 2.10 10.13 -21.14
C THR A 223 2.80 9.07 -20.30
N PHE A 224 2.23 7.88 -20.27
CA PHE A 224 2.85 6.71 -19.63
C PHE A 224 3.34 5.72 -20.69
N SER A 225 4.57 5.25 -20.54
CA SER A 225 5.15 4.17 -21.34
C SER A 225 5.39 2.95 -20.45
N LEU A 226 4.90 1.79 -20.87
CA LEU A 226 5.09 0.54 -20.11
C LEU A 226 6.55 0.11 -20.15
N GLU A 227 7.07 -0.31 -19.00
CA GLU A 227 8.39 -0.92 -18.91
C GLU A 227 8.29 -2.41 -19.24
N THR A 228 9.34 -2.94 -19.88
CA THR A 228 9.41 -4.37 -20.20
C THR A 228 9.90 -5.15 -18.98
N PRO A 229 9.08 -6.01 -18.35
CA PRO A 229 9.50 -6.77 -17.19
C PRO A 229 10.44 -7.92 -17.58
N SER A 230 11.38 -8.27 -16.69
CA SER A 230 12.14 -9.50 -16.86
C SER A 230 11.29 -10.74 -16.54
N ALA A 231 11.66 -11.90 -17.09
CA ALA A 231 10.99 -13.16 -16.78
C ALA A 231 11.06 -13.52 -15.28
N LEU A 232 12.17 -13.19 -14.61
CA LEU A 232 12.32 -13.42 -13.17
C LEU A 232 11.41 -12.50 -12.36
N LEU A 233 11.25 -11.24 -12.77
CA LEU A 233 10.30 -10.32 -12.14
C LEU A 233 8.87 -10.84 -12.27
N LEU A 234 8.47 -11.33 -13.45
CA LEU A 234 7.16 -11.96 -13.63
C LEU A 234 6.96 -13.18 -12.72
N GLY A 235 8.00 -14.01 -12.56
CA GLY A 235 7.99 -15.13 -11.62
C GLY A 235 7.80 -14.69 -10.16
N LYS A 236 8.57 -13.68 -9.70
CA LYS A 236 8.48 -13.13 -8.34
C LYS A 236 7.12 -12.48 -8.07
N LEU A 237 6.56 -11.78 -9.06
CA LEU A 237 5.19 -11.22 -8.97
C LEU A 237 4.16 -12.32 -8.79
N SER A 238 4.23 -13.39 -9.59
CA SER A 238 3.30 -14.52 -9.48
C SER A 238 3.39 -15.19 -8.11
N ALA A 239 4.62 -15.47 -7.63
CA ALA A 239 4.82 -16.04 -6.30
C ALA A 239 4.29 -15.13 -5.18
N THR A 240 4.53 -13.82 -5.28
CA THR A 240 4.05 -12.84 -4.30
C THR A 240 2.53 -12.78 -4.29
N ILE A 241 1.88 -12.71 -5.45
CA ILE A 241 0.41 -12.72 -5.57
C ILE A 241 -0.18 -14.00 -4.97
N ASN A 242 0.40 -15.16 -5.28
CA ASN A 242 -0.04 -16.44 -4.73
C ASN A 242 0.09 -16.47 -3.21
N SER A 243 1.18 -15.94 -2.64
CA SER A 243 1.36 -15.84 -1.18
C SER A 243 0.41 -14.85 -0.49
N GLN A 244 0.01 -13.78 -1.19
CA GLN A 244 -0.93 -12.78 -0.66
C GLN A 244 -2.38 -13.29 -0.69
N ASN A 245 -2.71 -14.13 -1.67
CA ASN A 245 -4.04 -14.71 -1.84
C ASN A 245 -4.19 -16.10 -1.20
N SER A 246 -3.11 -16.70 -0.69
CA SER A 246 -3.17 -18.01 -0.04
C SER A 246 -3.85 -17.91 1.33
N VAL A 247 -5.06 -18.44 1.43
CA VAL A 247 -5.64 -18.85 2.72
C VAL A 247 -4.89 -20.13 3.15
N PRO A 248 -4.24 -20.15 4.32
CA PRO A 248 -3.45 -21.31 4.72
C PRO A 248 -4.35 -22.53 4.90
N LEU A 249 -4.05 -23.60 4.16
CA LEU A 249 -4.71 -24.89 4.25
C LEU A 249 -4.71 -25.36 5.70
N THR A 250 -5.91 -25.53 6.27
CA THR A 250 -6.05 -25.88 7.69
C THR A 250 -6.62 -27.28 7.81
N VAL A 251 -5.84 -28.18 8.41
CA VAL A 251 -6.32 -29.50 8.81
C VAL A 251 -6.78 -29.41 10.26
N THR A 252 -8.01 -29.80 10.50
CA THR A 252 -8.55 -29.98 11.85
C THR A 252 -8.71 -31.46 12.14
N ALA A 253 -8.37 -31.87 13.35
CA ALA A 253 -8.60 -33.23 13.81
C ALA A 253 -9.36 -33.19 15.13
N SER A 254 -10.33 -34.08 15.29
CA SER A 254 -11.09 -34.23 16.52
C SER A 254 -10.89 -35.64 17.03
N VAL A 255 -10.47 -35.80 18.30
CA VAL A 255 -10.29 -37.10 18.95
C VAL A 255 -11.14 -37.17 20.20
N LEU A 256 -11.86 -38.28 20.35
CA LEU A 256 -12.66 -38.58 21.52
C LEU A 256 -11.89 -39.52 22.46
N PHE A 257 -11.72 -39.08 23.70
CA PHE A 257 -11.11 -39.87 24.77
C PHE A 257 -12.16 -40.40 25.74
N SER A 258 -11.95 -41.65 26.17
CA SER A 258 -12.76 -42.32 27.19
C SER A 258 -12.74 -41.63 28.56
N LYS A 259 -11.67 -40.87 28.87
CA LYS A 259 -11.48 -40.19 30.15
C LYS A 259 -10.89 -38.78 29.97
N PRO A 260 -11.40 -37.76 30.68
CA PRO A 260 -10.86 -36.39 30.61
C PRO A 260 -9.39 -36.25 30.99
N ALA A 261 -8.91 -37.01 31.97
CA ALA A 261 -7.50 -36.96 32.38
C ALA A 261 -6.54 -37.37 31.25
N ILE A 262 -6.93 -38.38 30.46
CA ILE A 262 -6.12 -38.86 29.33
C ILE A 262 -6.12 -37.82 28.19
N ALA A 263 -7.25 -37.15 27.96
CA ALA A 263 -7.34 -36.06 27.00
C ALA A 263 -6.41 -34.88 27.37
N GLN A 264 -6.35 -34.52 28.66
CA GLN A 264 -5.43 -33.50 29.16
C GLN A 264 -3.96 -33.91 29.03
N ASP A 265 -3.65 -35.18 29.28
CA ASP A 265 -2.30 -35.72 29.08
C ASP A 265 -1.90 -35.71 27.60
N PHE A 266 -2.82 -36.05 26.70
CA PHE A 266 -2.61 -35.97 25.26
C PHE A 266 -2.32 -34.55 24.79
N VAL A 267 -3.12 -33.56 25.20
CA VAL A 267 -2.89 -32.15 24.82
C VAL A 267 -1.50 -31.68 25.25
N ARG A 268 -1.10 -31.96 26.50
CA ARG A 268 0.24 -31.63 27.00
C ARG A 268 1.34 -32.34 26.21
N TYR A 269 1.15 -33.63 25.93
CA TYR A 269 2.10 -34.44 25.17
C TYR A 269 2.27 -33.95 23.73
N ALA A 270 1.17 -33.61 23.05
CA ALA A 270 1.15 -33.15 21.67
C ALA A 270 1.76 -31.76 21.53
N LEU A 271 1.43 -30.81 22.41
CA LEU A 271 2.00 -29.46 22.40
C LEU A 271 3.52 -29.46 22.59
N ALA A 272 4.06 -30.40 23.37
CA ALA A 272 5.50 -30.55 23.59
C ALA A 272 6.26 -31.18 22.41
N ARG A 273 5.56 -31.67 21.37
CA ARG A 273 6.14 -32.39 20.23
C ARG A 273 5.71 -31.79 18.89
N ARG A 274 5.70 -30.46 18.80
CA ARG A 274 5.49 -29.76 17.53
C ARG A 274 6.55 -30.24 16.51
N PRO A 275 6.14 -30.84 15.38
CA PRO A 275 7.07 -31.22 14.32
C PRO A 275 7.67 -30.00 13.61
N ASP A 276 8.87 -30.16 13.08
CA ASP A 276 9.47 -29.21 12.13
C ASP A 276 8.63 -29.15 10.84
N GLY A 277 8.48 -27.97 10.24
CA GLY A 277 7.63 -27.78 9.04
C GLY A 277 6.15 -27.48 9.32
N VAL A 278 5.75 -27.39 10.59
CA VAL A 278 4.39 -26.99 10.98
C VAL A 278 4.35 -25.51 11.35
N ARG A 279 3.48 -24.72 10.70
CA ARG A 279 3.20 -23.30 11.00
C ARG A 279 2.29 -23.14 12.22
N THR A 280 1.20 -23.88 12.28
CA THR A 280 0.22 -23.84 13.38
C THR A 280 0.05 -25.23 13.98
N TRP A 281 0.25 -25.36 15.29
CA TRP A 281 0.17 -26.61 16.05
C TRP A 281 -0.63 -26.39 17.34
N ALA A 282 -1.95 -26.37 17.22
CA ALA A 282 -2.84 -26.01 18.33
C ALA A 282 -3.82 -27.14 18.68
N PHE A 283 -4.08 -27.29 19.98
CA PHE A 283 -4.99 -28.29 20.55
C PHE A 283 -5.84 -27.65 21.64
N GLY A 284 -7.13 -27.97 21.67
CA GLY A 284 -8.10 -27.49 22.65
C GLY A 284 -8.96 -28.62 23.17
N LEU A 285 -9.40 -28.51 24.43
CA LEU A 285 -10.38 -29.42 25.01
C LEU A 285 -11.78 -28.85 24.82
N SER A 286 -12.69 -29.68 24.31
CA SER A 286 -14.08 -29.34 24.04
C SER A 286 -15.01 -30.31 24.76
N GLY A 287 -16.08 -29.78 25.37
CA GLY A 287 -17.10 -30.55 26.11
C GLY A 287 -16.96 -30.43 27.63
N LEU A 288 -18.01 -29.93 28.29
CA LEU A 288 -18.02 -29.61 29.73
C LEU A 288 -18.63 -30.70 30.64
N ALA A 289 -19.17 -31.80 30.10
CA ALA A 289 -19.60 -32.96 30.87
C ALA A 289 -19.84 -34.16 29.93
N GLY A 290 -18.91 -35.12 29.86
CA GLY A 290 -18.97 -36.28 28.97
C GLY A 290 -17.58 -36.78 28.54
N PRO A 291 -17.48 -37.75 27.61
CA PRO A 291 -16.19 -38.15 27.03
C PRO A 291 -15.49 -36.92 26.44
N ALA A 292 -14.20 -36.77 26.75
CA ALA A 292 -13.48 -35.53 26.47
C ALA A 292 -13.05 -35.50 25.00
N VAL A 293 -13.45 -34.44 24.29
CA VAL A 293 -13.04 -34.21 22.90
C VAL A 293 -11.81 -33.31 22.92
N VAL A 294 -10.80 -33.67 22.13
CA VAL A 294 -9.67 -32.81 21.80
C VAL A 294 -9.79 -32.42 20.35
N ASP A 295 -9.92 -31.13 20.09
CA ASP A 295 -9.89 -30.55 18.76
C ASP A 295 -8.53 -29.96 18.46
N SER A 296 -8.05 -30.12 17.23
CA SER A 296 -6.80 -29.55 16.75
C SER A 296 -7.01 -28.60 15.59
N ARG A 297 -6.07 -27.65 15.47
CA ARG A 297 -5.94 -26.78 14.31
C ARG A 297 -4.50 -26.80 13.85
N LEU A 298 -4.27 -27.35 12.66
CA LEU A 298 -2.96 -27.68 12.12
C LEU A 298 -2.75 -26.99 10.77
N GLN A 299 -1.58 -26.39 10.56
CA GLN A 299 -1.19 -25.78 9.28
C GLN A 299 0.28 -26.07 8.99
N ALA A 300 0.59 -26.47 7.76
CA ALA A 300 1.96 -26.66 7.27
C ALA A 300 2.60 -25.31 6.93
N GLN A 301 3.90 -25.30 6.67
CA GLN A 301 4.56 -24.15 6.05
C GLN A 301 4.08 -23.96 4.60
N ASP A 302 4.14 -22.72 4.12
CA ASP A 302 3.48 -22.27 2.88
C ASP A 302 4.18 -22.79 1.58
N ASP A 303 5.25 -23.56 1.71
CA ASP A 303 6.07 -24.12 0.63
C ASP A 303 5.70 -25.55 0.21
N MET A 304 4.74 -26.17 0.88
CA MET A 304 4.29 -27.54 0.59
C MET A 304 3.08 -27.56 -0.36
N GLU A 305 3.07 -28.49 -1.33
CA GLU A 305 1.89 -28.78 -2.15
C GLU A 305 0.73 -29.28 -1.26
N ASP A 306 -0.53 -28.94 -1.57
CA ASP A 306 -1.67 -29.19 -0.69
C ASP A 306 -1.85 -30.65 -0.29
N GLU A 307 -1.72 -31.58 -1.23
CA GLU A 307 -1.85 -33.01 -0.97
C GLU A 307 -0.74 -33.52 -0.04
N ALA A 308 0.49 -33.06 -0.28
CA ALA A 308 1.64 -33.36 0.57
C ALA A 308 1.51 -32.73 1.97
N ALA A 309 0.98 -31.51 2.06
CA ALA A 309 0.73 -30.81 3.30
C ALA A 309 -0.37 -31.51 4.14
N ILE A 310 -1.47 -31.95 3.51
CA ILE A 310 -2.53 -32.71 4.19
C ILE A 310 -1.96 -34.00 4.76
N GLN A 311 -1.25 -34.76 3.93
CA GLN A 311 -0.67 -36.05 4.35
C GLN A 311 0.33 -35.86 5.49
N PHE A 312 1.23 -34.89 5.37
CA PHE A 312 2.20 -34.55 6.41
C PHE A 312 1.54 -34.18 7.74
N LEU A 313 0.51 -33.33 7.73
CA LEU A 313 -0.19 -32.90 8.95
C LEU A 313 -0.99 -34.04 9.59
N GLN A 314 -1.59 -34.93 8.79
CA GLN A 314 -2.28 -36.11 9.28
C GLN A 314 -1.29 -37.09 9.93
N ASP A 315 -0.16 -37.36 9.28
CA ASP A 315 0.88 -38.26 9.80
C ASP A 315 1.49 -37.71 11.09
N ALA A 316 1.79 -36.42 11.14
CA ALA A 316 2.25 -35.73 12.34
C ALA A 316 1.26 -35.88 13.51
N PHE A 317 -0.03 -35.67 13.25
CA PHE A 317 -1.07 -35.85 14.27
C PHE A 317 -1.18 -37.31 14.73
N LEU A 318 -1.17 -38.26 13.79
CA LEU A 318 -1.23 -39.69 14.10
C LEU A 318 -0.01 -40.16 14.90
N ALA A 319 1.17 -39.61 14.62
CA ALA A 319 2.38 -39.90 15.37
C ALA A 319 2.27 -39.49 16.85
N VAL A 320 1.70 -38.31 17.14
CA VAL A 320 1.48 -37.88 18.54
C VAL A 320 0.28 -38.58 19.20
N LEU A 321 -0.70 -39.05 18.42
CA LEU A 321 -1.84 -39.80 18.92
C LEU A 321 -1.49 -41.27 19.22
N SER A 322 -0.58 -41.87 18.46
CA SER A 322 -0.23 -43.30 18.53
C SER A 322 -0.01 -43.84 19.95
N PRO A 323 0.77 -43.17 20.84
CA PRO A 323 1.00 -43.65 22.21
C PRO A 323 -0.29 -43.74 23.07
N PHE A 324 -1.33 -42.97 22.71
CA PHE A 324 -2.59 -42.91 23.45
C PHE A 324 -3.67 -43.84 22.89
N ARG A 325 -3.43 -44.50 21.75
CA ARG A 325 -4.36 -45.49 21.16
C ARG A 325 -4.34 -46.84 21.89
N VAL A 326 -3.36 -47.06 22.75
CA VAL A 326 -3.20 -48.29 23.54
C VAL A 326 -4.32 -48.37 24.61
N ASN A 327 -4.86 -49.56 24.85
CA ASN A 327 -5.89 -49.86 25.86
C ASN A 327 -7.27 -49.21 25.61
N SER A 328 -7.67 -48.99 24.36
CA SER A 328 -9.02 -48.46 24.00
C SER A 328 -9.34 -47.08 24.59
N ASN A 329 -8.31 -46.29 24.88
CA ASN A 329 -8.48 -44.96 25.48
C ASN A 329 -9.07 -43.93 24.51
N VAL A 330 -8.90 -44.15 23.21
CA VAL A 330 -9.47 -43.37 22.11
C VAL A 330 -10.69 -44.10 21.56
N THR A 331 -11.84 -43.46 21.57
CA THR A 331 -13.13 -44.05 21.18
C THR A 331 -13.63 -43.55 19.82
N GLY A 332 -12.99 -42.53 19.25
CA GLY A 332 -13.24 -42.04 17.91
C GLY A 332 -12.23 -40.97 17.50
N PHE A 333 -11.98 -40.84 16.20
CA PHE A 333 -11.25 -39.70 15.67
C PHE A 333 -11.72 -39.38 14.25
N SER A 334 -11.61 -38.12 13.86
CA SER A 334 -11.90 -37.66 12.51
C SER A 334 -10.92 -36.56 12.10
N PHE A 335 -10.70 -36.45 10.79
CA PHE A 335 -10.03 -35.32 10.19
C PHE A 335 -11.01 -34.56 9.33
N LYS A 336 -10.89 -33.25 9.31
CA LYS A 336 -11.57 -32.37 8.37
C LYS A 336 -10.56 -31.38 7.80
N VAL A 337 -10.46 -31.37 6.48
CA VAL A 337 -9.75 -30.33 5.74
C VAL A 337 -10.71 -29.16 5.62
N LEU A 338 -10.33 -28.01 6.17
CA LEU A 338 -10.99 -26.75 5.86
C LEU A 338 -10.34 -26.23 4.59
N ASP A 339 -10.99 -26.54 3.48
CA ASP A 339 -10.47 -26.28 2.15
C ASP A 339 -10.70 -24.82 1.75
N ARG A 340 -9.92 -24.36 0.76
CA ARG A 340 -9.74 -22.96 0.33
C ARG A 340 -11.03 -22.20 -0.04
N ASN A 341 -12.17 -22.88 -0.17
CA ASN A 341 -13.46 -22.35 -0.62
C ASN A 341 -14.66 -22.69 0.31
N SER A 342 -14.41 -23.06 1.58
CA SER A 342 -15.48 -23.50 2.51
C SER A 342 -16.25 -22.35 3.17
#